data_AF-A0A810LBR5-F1
#
_entry.id   AF-A0A810LBR5-F1
#
_cell.length_a   1.000
_cell.length_b   1.000
_cell.length_c   1.000
_cell.angle_alpha   90.00
_cell.angle_beta   90.00
_cell.angle_gamma   90.00
#
_symmetry.space_group_name_H-M   'P 1'
#
loop_
_entity.id
_entity.type
_entity.pdbx_description
1 polymer ?
#
loop_
_entity_poly.entity_id
_entity_poly.type
_entity_poly.pdbx_seq_one_letter_code
_entity_poly.pdbx_strand_id
1 'polypeptide(L)'
;MRIGIATLWAMSMPFDVWGQRGWASVEVAGESHHAKAIRTVLGNAFKPSGTEVRIDVELVPEPGNRHDQHAVAVRVGKHLLGYLPREEAVRYSPVLSRLASHGWTPRVMARVWGSEWEDYEDHRRREFHGSVRLDLAEPHMLVPANAAPSSTHRLLPYGHAIQVTGEDQHLDTLSAWLRPEGECWVHATLHEVVQQTVRASRAVVEVRIDEERIGQLTPKMSGDMIPTIQHLAEQDTITAVRAVVKGNRIKTEVVLYALRAHELPDTWLDARTSTRQARAAAPAVAAPPTSSATTATPSSEPIPPPPTSFRFNPPPDWPPPPPGWTPPSGWQPDASWPAAPQGWSWWVASWD
;
A
#
# COMPACT_ATOMS: atom_id res chain seq x y z
N MET A 1 -17.83 30.32 28.88
CA MET A 1 -17.82 30.83 27.49
C MET A 1 -17.21 29.74 26.63
N ARG A 2 -18.05 28.99 25.90
CA ARG A 2 -17.61 27.84 25.08
C ARG A 2 -16.93 28.39 23.83
N ILE A 3 -15.62 28.17 23.71
CA ILE A 3 -14.88 28.47 22.49
C ILE A 3 -15.34 27.41 21.47
N GLY A 4 -16.15 27.84 20.51
CA GLY A 4 -16.53 27.01 19.38
C GLY A 4 -15.28 26.64 18.61
N ILE A 5 -15.05 25.35 18.42
CA ILE A 5 -14.09 24.81 17.46
C ILE A 5 -14.66 25.14 16.08
N ALA A 6 -14.45 26.36 15.62
CA ALA A 6 -14.61 26.71 14.22
C ALA A 6 -13.49 25.96 13.48
N THR A 7 -13.88 24.86 12.84
CA THR A 7 -13.01 24.05 11.98
C THR A 7 -12.39 24.97 10.94
N LEU A 8 -11.14 25.37 11.17
CA LEU A 8 -10.28 25.92 10.15
C LEU A 8 -10.06 24.81 9.14
N TRP A 9 -10.86 24.80 8.07
CA TRP A 9 -10.53 24.08 6.84
C TRP A 9 -9.32 24.81 6.24
N ALA A 10 -8.14 24.56 6.79
CA ALA A 10 -6.94 24.67 5.97
C ALA A 10 -7.20 23.81 4.73
N MET A 11 -6.97 24.35 3.53
CA MET A 11 -7.10 23.63 2.26
C MET A 11 -6.22 22.38 2.30
N SER A 12 -6.77 21.27 2.76
CA SER A 12 -6.11 19.97 2.75
C SER A 12 -6.05 19.49 1.30
N MET A 13 -4.88 19.03 0.87
CA MET A 13 -4.67 18.58 -0.49
C MET A 13 -5.09 17.12 -0.61
N PRO A 14 -5.86 16.73 -1.64
CA PRO A 14 -6.17 15.33 -1.87
C PRO A 14 -4.88 14.55 -2.17
N PHE A 15 -4.73 13.39 -1.55
CA PHE A 15 -3.66 12.44 -1.80
C PHE A 15 -4.25 11.09 -2.16
N ASP A 16 -4.12 10.68 -3.42
CA ASP A 16 -4.56 9.36 -3.83
C ASP A 16 -3.58 8.32 -3.30
N VAL A 17 -4.04 7.49 -2.37
CA VAL A 17 -3.19 6.46 -1.74
C VAL A 17 -2.70 5.48 -2.80
N TRP A 18 -1.47 5.00 -2.59
CA TRP A 18 -0.83 4.08 -3.51
C TRP A 18 -1.29 2.64 -3.26
N GLY A 19 -0.89 1.75 -4.17
CA GLY A 19 -1.13 0.31 -4.05
C GLY A 19 -2.54 -0.16 -4.40
N GLN A 20 -3.45 0.72 -4.84
CA GLN A 20 -4.79 0.35 -5.34
C GLN A 20 -4.66 -0.63 -6.52
N ARG A 21 -5.35 -1.77 -6.46
CA ARG A 21 -5.24 -2.88 -7.44
C ARG A 21 -6.48 -3.03 -8.32
N GLY A 22 -7.45 -2.14 -8.19
CA GLY A 22 -8.77 -2.23 -8.81
C GLY A 22 -9.73 -3.20 -8.11
N TRP A 23 -9.35 -3.74 -6.94
CA TRP A 23 -10.15 -4.71 -6.21
C TRP A 23 -10.46 -4.21 -4.79
N ALA A 24 -11.72 -3.81 -4.59
CA ALA A 24 -12.20 -3.32 -3.31
C ALA A 24 -12.45 -4.46 -2.30
N SER A 25 -11.41 -4.82 -1.54
CA SER A 25 -11.43 -5.93 -0.57
C SER A 25 -11.87 -5.52 0.83
N VAL A 26 -11.63 -4.27 1.24
CA VAL A 26 -11.90 -3.83 2.61
C VAL A 26 -13.34 -3.37 2.73
N GLU A 27 -14.13 -4.04 3.56
CA GLU A 27 -15.51 -3.64 3.84
C GLU A 27 -15.54 -2.39 4.73
N VAL A 28 -16.54 -1.54 4.53
CA VAL A 28 -16.86 -0.45 5.44
C VAL A 28 -17.76 -1.01 6.55
N ALA A 29 -17.79 -0.34 7.70
CA ALA A 29 -18.67 -0.67 8.80
C ALA A 29 -19.67 0.47 9.05
N GLY A 30 -20.87 0.09 9.50
CA GLY A 30 -21.92 1.03 9.91
C GLY A 30 -22.74 1.60 8.74
N GLU A 31 -22.67 0.99 7.56
CA GLU A 31 -23.40 1.45 6.36
C GLU A 31 -24.91 1.54 6.57
N SER A 32 -25.48 0.67 7.40
CA SER A 32 -26.91 0.69 7.76
C SER A 32 -27.34 2.02 8.39
N HIS A 33 -26.48 2.64 9.22
CA HIS A 33 -26.72 3.96 9.80
C HIS A 33 -26.57 5.11 8.79
N HIS A 34 -25.99 4.82 7.62
CA HIS A 34 -25.66 5.78 6.57
C HIS A 34 -26.35 5.49 5.24
N ALA A 35 -27.38 4.63 5.24
CA ALA A 35 -28.18 4.23 4.08
C ALA A 35 -28.62 5.42 3.19
N LYS A 36 -29.10 6.52 3.80
CA LYS A 36 -29.52 7.73 3.07
C LYS A 36 -28.35 8.39 2.32
N ALA A 37 -27.17 8.42 2.92
CA ALA A 37 -25.98 9.00 2.30
C ALA A 37 -25.50 8.13 1.13
N ILE A 38 -25.46 6.81 1.33
CA ILE A 38 -25.10 5.83 0.29
C ILE A 38 -26.08 5.91 -0.90
N ARG A 39 -27.39 5.95 -0.62
CA ARG A 39 -28.41 6.14 -1.66
C ARG A 39 -28.23 7.45 -2.43
N THR A 40 -27.87 8.53 -1.74
CA THR A 40 -27.60 9.82 -2.38
C THR A 40 -26.40 9.73 -3.34
N VAL A 41 -25.35 8.99 -2.95
CA VAL A 41 -24.16 8.77 -3.77
C VAL A 41 -24.44 7.94 -5.02
N LEU A 42 -25.31 6.92 -4.93
CA LEU A 42 -25.79 6.18 -6.11
C LEU A 42 -26.59 7.08 -7.08
N GLY A 43 -27.19 8.15 -6.55
CA GLY A 43 -27.82 9.21 -7.33
C GLY A 43 -28.93 8.69 -8.25
N ASN A 44 -29.09 9.38 -9.39
CA ASN A 44 -30.15 9.09 -10.36
C ASN A 44 -29.94 7.78 -11.14
N ALA A 45 -28.75 7.18 -11.07
CA ALA A 45 -28.44 5.90 -11.71
C ALA A 45 -29.00 4.70 -10.92
N PHE A 46 -29.51 4.92 -9.70
CA PHE A 46 -30.00 3.86 -8.84
C PHE A 46 -31.21 3.13 -9.43
N LYS A 47 -31.09 1.80 -9.47
CA LYS A 47 -32.14 0.83 -9.79
C LYS A 47 -32.38 -0.05 -8.56
N PRO A 48 -33.65 -0.23 -8.13
CA PRO A 48 -34.00 -1.09 -6.99
C PRO A 48 -33.43 -2.51 -7.06
N SER A 49 -33.29 -3.07 -8.27
CA SER A 49 -32.73 -4.41 -8.50
C SER A 49 -31.24 -4.56 -8.15
N GLY A 50 -30.55 -3.47 -7.83
CA GLY A 50 -29.11 -3.44 -7.62
C GLY A 50 -28.45 -2.42 -8.53
N THR A 51 -27.58 -1.59 -7.97
CA THR A 51 -26.73 -0.65 -8.69
C THR A 51 -25.37 -0.58 -8.06
N GLU A 52 -24.35 -0.49 -8.91
CA GLU A 52 -22.96 -0.35 -8.51
C GLU A 52 -22.35 0.88 -9.17
N VAL A 53 -21.59 1.65 -8.39
CA VAL A 53 -20.76 2.76 -8.88
C VAL A 53 -19.37 2.67 -8.26
N ARG A 54 -18.37 3.20 -8.98
CA ARG A 54 -17.00 3.39 -8.47
C ARG A 54 -16.71 4.86 -8.36
N ILE A 55 -16.26 5.29 -7.19
CA ILE A 55 -16.03 6.70 -6.87
C ILE A 55 -14.80 6.83 -5.97
N ASP A 56 -14.17 7.99 -5.97
CA ASP A 56 -13.14 8.30 -4.98
C ASP A 56 -13.80 8.75 -3.67
N VAL A 57 -13.35 8.17 -2.55
CA VAL A 57 -13.77 8.52 -1.20
C VAL A 57 -12.58 9.02 -0.39
N GLU A 58 -12.85 9.90 0.56
CA GLU A 58 -11.88 10.44 1.51
C GLU A 58 -11.87 9.57 2.77
N LEU A 59 -10.67 9.27 3.27
CA LEU A 59 -10.46 8.62 4.57
C LEU A 59 -10.04 9.67 5.59
N VAL A 60 -10.91 9.93 6.56
CA VAL A 60 -10.75 11.01 7.53
C VAL A 60 -10.55 10.41 8.93
N PRO A 61 -9.32 10.44 9.48
CA PRO A 61 -9.06 10.02 10.85
C PRO A 61 -9.75 10.93 11.86
N GLU A 62 -10.41 10.34 12.85
CA GLU A 62 -11.10 11.02 13.93
C GLU A 62 -10.51 10.61 15.30
N PRO A 63 -9.27 11.02 15.63
CA PRO A 63 -8.62 10.62 16.88
C PRO A 63 -9.35 11.12 18.15
N GLY A 64 -10.22 12.12 18.01
CA GLY A 64 -11.09 12.61 19.08
C GLY A 64 -12.46 11.95 19.15
N ASN A 65 -12.71 10.88 18.39
CA ASN A 65 -13.98 10.18 18.40
C ASN A 65 -14.19 9.47 19.75
N ARG A 66 -15.36 9.71 20.37
CA ARG A 66 -15.68 9.22 21.72
C ARG A 66 -15.76 7.70 21.86
N HIS A 67 -15.94 6.98 20.74
CA HIS A 67 -16.15 5.52 20.74
C HIS A 67 -14.89 4.75 20.38
N ASP A 68 -14.07 5.34 19.50
CA ASP A 68 -12.84 4.72 19.01
C ASP A 68 -11.82 5.79 18.61
N GLN A 69 -10.70 5.85 19.33
CA GLN A 69 -9.59 6.77 19.05
C GLN A 69 -8.88 6.50 17.71
N HIS A 70 -9.13 5.34 17.09
CA HIS A 70 -8.60 4.98 15.77
C HIS A 70 -9.64 5.14 14.66
N ALA A 71 -10.83 5.66 14.96
CA ALA A 71 -11.90 5.78 13.99
C ALA A 71 -11.43 6.49 12.71
N VAL A 72 -11.71 5.89 11.56
CA VAL A 72 -11.47 6.49 10.25
C VAL A 72 -12.79 6.55 9.51
N ALA A 73 -13.30 7.76 9.31
CA ALA A 73 -14.53 8.00 8.57
C ALA A 73 -14.29 7.87 7.06
N VAL A 74 -15.22 7.20 6.38
CA VAL A 74 -15.23 7.06 4.92
C VAL A 74 -16.26 8.03 4.35
N ARG A 75 -15.80 9.03 3.57
CA ARG A 75 -16.62 10.18 3.18
C ARG A 75 -16.55 10.52 1.70
N VAL A 76 -17.62 11.12 1.20
CA VAL A 76 -17.66 11.81 -0.09
C VAL A 76 -18.19 13.21 0.13
N GLY A 77 -17.28 14.19 0.18
CA GLY A 77 -17.60 15.55 0.59
C GLY A 77 -18.31 15.58 1.96
N LYS A 78 -19.58 16.02 1.98
CA LYS A 78 -20.37 16.08 3.22
C LYS A 78 -21.01 14.75 3.63
N HIS A 79 -21.00 13.75 2.76
CA HIS A 79 -21.69 12.48 2.98
C HIS A 79 -20.77 11.49 3.70
N LEU A 80 -21.13 11.11 4.92
CA LEU A 80 -20.51 10.00 5.64
C LEU A 80 -21.14 8.69 5.17
N LEU A 81 -20.32 7.78 4.63
CA LEU A 81 -20.76 6.48 4.12
C LEU A 81 -20.63 5.38 5.17
N GLY A 82 -19.72 5.57 6.13
CA GLY A 82 -19.45 4.65 7.23
C GLY A 82 -18.05 4.88 7.77
N TYR A 83 -17.50 3.86 8.43
CA TYR A 83 -16.17 3.89 9.02
C TYR A 83 -15.36 2.68 8.59
N LEU A 84 -14.03 2.75 8.65
CA LEU A 84 -13.24 1.53 8.63
C LEU A 84 -13.65 0.63 9.81
N PRO A 85 -13.78 -0.69 9.61
CA PRO A 85 -13.99 -1.64 10.70
C PRO A 85 -12.91 -1.45 11.76
N ARG A 86 -13.25 -1.63 13.05
CA ARG A 86 -12.36 -1.31 14.17
C ARG A 86 -10.97 -1.95 14.06
N GLU A 87 -10.90 -3.20 13.61
CA GLU A 87 -9.64 -3.92 13.41
C GLU A 87 -8.76 -3.29 12.32
N GLU A 88 -9.37 -2.89 11.21
CA GLU A 88 -8.68 -2.16 10.14
C GLU A 88 -8.35 -0.73 10.57
N ALA A 89 -9.23 -0.07 11.30
CA ALA A 89 -9.02 1.28 11.82
C ALA A 89 -7.73 1.37 12.64
N VAL A 90 -7.45 0.37 13.50
CA VAL A 90 -6.19 0.28 14.27
C VAL A 90 -4.96 0.21 13.36
N ARG A 91 -5.02 -0.58 12.28
CA ARG A 91 -3.92 -0.76 11.33
C ARG A 91 -3.67 0.47 10.46
N TYR A 92 -4.74 1.15 10.02
CA TYR A 92 -4.69 2.22 9.03
C TYR A 92 -4.61 3.62 9.66
N SER A 93 -5.20 3.83 10.85
CA SER A 93 -5.24 5.13 11.52
C SER A 93 -3.86 5.78 11.66
N PRO A 94 -2.75 5.08 12.01
CA PRO A 94 -1.45 5.73 12.18
C PRO A 94 -0.92 6.39 10.90
N VAL A 95 -1.00 5.69 9.76
CA VAL A 95 -0.53 6.22 8.46
C VAL A 95 -1.46 7.32 7.96
N LEU A 96 -2.78 7.14 8.07
CA LEU A 96 -3.75 8.14 7.63
C LEU A 96 -3.73 9.41 8.49
N SER A 97 -3.56 9.27 9.81
CA SER A 97 -3.45 10.42 10.73
C SER A 97 -2.20 11.23 10.46
N ARG A 98 -1.10 10.57 10.07
CA ARG A 98 0.12 11.25 9.65
C ARG A 98 -0.10 12.03 8.36
N LEU A 99 -0.79 11.47 7.38
CA LEU A 99 -1.17 12.21 6.17
C LEU A 99 -2.00 13.46 6.53
N ALA A 100 -3.04 13.28 7.34
CA ALA A 100 -3.92 14.35 7.79
C ALA A 100 -3.16 15.45 8.55
N SER A 101 -2.21 15.09 9.44
CA SER A 101 -1.42 16.07 10.19
C SER A 101 -0.47 16.89 9.31
N HIS A 102 -0.12 16.39 8.12
CA HIS A 102 0.68 17.10 7.13
C HIS A 102 -0.18 17.85 6.09
N GLY A 103 -1.50 17.96 6.32
CA GLY A 103 -2.41 18.69 5.44
C GLY A 103 -2.81 17.92 4.17
N TRP A 104 -2.73 16.59 4.22
CA TRP A 104 -3.20 15.71 3.14
C TRP A 104 -4.50 15.02 3.52
N THR A 105 -5.44 14.96 2.57
CA THR A 105 -6.65 14.14 2.68
C THR A 105 -6.44 12.86 1.87
N PRO A 106 -6.23 11.70 2.51
CA PRO A 106 -6.10 10.43 1.81
C PRO A 106 -7.38 10.11 1.05
N ARG A 107 -7.26 9.72 -0.21
CA ARG A 107 -8.35 9.29 -1.07
C ARG A 107 -8.08 7.91 -1.63
N VAL A 108 -9.15 7.13 -1.76
CA VAL A 108 -9.12 5.76 -2.28
C VAL A 108 -10.35 5.51 -3.12
N MET A 109 -10.24 4.64 -4.13
CA MET A 109 -11.41 4.17 -4.86
C MET A 109 -12.29 3.31 -3.94
N ALA A 110 -13.59 3.61 -3.92
CA ALA A 110 -14.61 2.79 -3.32
C ALA A 110 -15.54 2.21 -4.39
N ARG A 111 -15.91 0.95 -4.19
CA ARG A 111 -17.04 0.30 -4.84
C ARG A 111 -18.26 0.48 -3.94
N VAL A 112 -19.23 1.25 -4.41
CA VAL A 112 -20.49 1.49 -3.70
C VAL A 112 -21.59 0.71 -4.40
N TRP A 113 -22.25 -0.16 -3.65
CA TRP A 113 -23.37 -0.96 -4.13
C TRP A 113 -24.62 -0.67 -3.30
N GLY A 114 -25.79 -0.77 -3.92
CA GLY A 114 -27.04 -0.78 -3.17
C GLY A 114 -28.21 -1.38 -3.95
N SER A 115 -29.20 -1.85 -3.21
CA SER A 115 -30.44 -2.44 -3.73
C SER A 115 -31.60 -2.17 -2.77
N GLU A 116 -32.82 -2.37 -3.25
CA GLU A 116 -34.02 -2.38 -2.41
C GLU A 116 -34.62 -3.79 -2.42
N TRP A 117 -34.91 -4.33 -1.24
CA TRP A 117 -35.60 -5.61 -1.09
C TRP A 117 -36.97 -5.37 -0.47
N GLU A 118 -37.94 -6.19 -0.84
CA GLU A 118 -39.23 -6.21 -0.15
C GLU A 118 -39.02 -6.77 1.25
N ASP A 119 -39.62 -6.11 2.23
CA ASP A 119 -39.67 -6.61 3.59
C ASP A 119 -40.52 -7.89 3.61
N TYR A 120 -39.99 -8.96 4.21
CA TYR A 120 -40.67 -10.26 4.32
C TYR A 120 -41.92 -10.20 5.20
N GLU A 121 -42.00 -9.26 6.15
CA GLU A 121 -43.15 -9.07 7.02
C GLU A 121 -44.20 -8.12 6.42
N ASP A 122 -43.74 -7.13 5.64
CA ASP A 122 -44.60 -6.16 4.96
C ASP A 122 -44.14 -5.93 3.52
N HIS A 123 -44.67 -6.72 2.57
CA HIS A 123 -44.38 -6.59 1.14
C HIS A 123 -44.66 -5.20 0.54
N ARG A 124 -45.31 -4.28 1.28
CA ARG A 124 -45.49 -2.87 0.86
C ARG A 124 -44.32 -1.97 1.27
N ARG A 125 -43.44 -2.45 2.16
CA ARG A 125 -42.20 -1.78 2.55
C ARG A 125 -41.05 -2.30 1.72
N ARG A 126 -40.25 -1.35 1.24
CA ARG A 126 -38.97 -1.61 0.59
C ARG A 126 -37.87 -1.06 1.45
N GLU A 127 -36.95 -1.92 1.85
CA GLU A 127 -35.77 -1.53 2.62
C GLU A 127 -34.58 -1.35 1.69
N PHE A 128 -33.91 -0.21 1.80
CA PHE A 128 -32.67 0.05 1.08
C PHE A 128 -31.51 -0.59 1.83
N HIS A 129 -30.75 -1.42 1.14
CA HIS A 129 -29.51 -1.97 1.63
C HIS A 129 -28.35 -1.43 0.77
N GLY A 130 -27.28 -0.98 1.44
CA GLY A 130 -26.10 -0.44 0.79
C GLY A 130 -24.84 -1.07 1.38
N SER A 131 -23.84 -1.30 0.53
CA SER A 131 -22.53 -1.80 0.92
C SER A 131 -21.45 -0.94 0.27
N VAL A 132 -20.41 -0.62 1.03
CA VAL A 132 -19.25 0.11 0.53
C VAL A 132 -18.02 -0.74 0.76
N ARG A 133 -17.19 -0.88 -0.28
CA ARG A 133 -15.89 -1.55 -0.19
C ARG A 133 -14.80 -0.66 -0.73
N LEU A 134 -13.61 -0.71 -0.13
CA LEU A 134 -12.47 0.13 -0.45
C LEU A 134 -11.35 -0.69 -1.09
N ASP A 135 -10.73 -0.13 -2.13
CA ASP A 135 -9.52 -0.68 -2.75
C ASP A 135 -8.29 -0.19 -1.99
N LEU A 136 -8.11 -0.70 -0.77
CA LEU A 136 -6.99 -0.36 0.09
C LEU A 136 -5.91 -1.43 0.01
N ALA A 137 -4.69 -1.01 -0.28
CA ALA A 137 -3.50 -1.82 -0.07
C ALA A 137 -3.18 -1.92 1.42
N GLU A 138 -2.25 -2.81 1.76
CA GLU A 138 -1.67 -2.89 3.10
C GLU A 138 -1.21 -1.50 3.60
N PRO A 139 -1.31 -1.19 4.92
CA PRO A 139 -1.02 0.15 5.44
C PRO A 139 0.35 0.70 5.06
N HIS A 140 1.38 -0.16 5.02
CA HIS A 140 2.75 0.20 4.64
C HIS A 140 2.92 0.46 3.13
N MET A 141 1.90 0.17 2.32
CA MET A 141 1.87 0.34 0.86
C MET A 141 0.97 1.51 0.41
N LEU A 142 0.37 2.26 1.33
CA LEU A 142 -0.49 3.42 0.98
C LEU A 142 0.30 4.66 0.57
N VAL A 143 1.57 4.72 0.97
CA VAL A 143 2.44 5.90 0.84
C VAL A 143 3.85 5.44 0.52
N PRO A 144 4.64 6.27 -0.19
CA PRO A 144 6.03 5.97 -0.45
C PRO A 144 6.88 6.06 0.83
N ALA A 145 7.88 5.19 0.91
CA ALA A 145 8.86 5.14 1.98
C ALA A 145 9.89 6.29 1.91
N ASN A 146 10.06 6.91 0.73
CA ASN A 146 10.93 8.08 0.52
C ASN A 146 10.13 9.29 0.03
N ALA A 147 10.78 10.46 0.11
CA ALA A 147 10.22 11.70 -0.41
C ALA A 147 10.19 11.69 -1.92
N ALA A 148 9.29 12.48 -2.49
CA ALA A 148 9.37 12.79 -3.90
C ALA A 148 10.72 13.50 -4.19
N PRO A 149 11.30 13.35 -5.40
CA PRO A 149 12.55 14.01 -5.75
C PRO A 149 12.51 15.52 -5.47
N SER A 150 13.57 16.06 -4.87
CA SER A 150 13.67 17.49 -4.53
C SER A 150 13.76 18.38 -5.77
N SER A 151 14.36 17.87 -6.83
CA SER A 151 14.43 18.50 -8.15
C SER A 151 13.05 18.57 -8.80
N THR A 152 12.89 19.54 -9.71
CA THR A 152 11.70 19.60 -10.59
C THR A 152 11.54 18.27 -11.30
N HIS A 153 10.43 17.59 -11.05
CA HIS A 153 10.17 16.26 -11.58
C HIS A 153 8.72 16.12 -12.05
N ARG A 154 8.49 15.15 -12.92
CA ARG A 154 7.15 14.71 -13.31
C ARG A 154 7.03 13.22 -13.08
N LEU A 155 6.00 12.82 -12.33
CA LEU A 155 5.70 11.43 -12.06
C LEU A 155 5.00 10.81 -13.27
N LEU A 156 5.54 9.71 -13.77
CA LEU A 156 4.90 8.91 -14.82
C LEU A 156 3.55 8.36 -14.32
N PRO A 157 2.51 8.35 -15.17
CA PRO A 157 1.25 7.70 -14.82
C PRO A 157 1.48 6.21 -14.53
N TYR A 158 0.69 5.68 -13.60
CA TYR A 158 0.72 4.27 -13.26
C TYR A 158 0.40 3.40 -14.49
N GLY A 159 1.19 2.36 -14.71
CA GLY A 159 1.05 1.48 -15.86
C GLY A 159 1.51 0.06 -15.56
N HIS A 160 2.03 -0.62 -16.57
CA HIS A 160 2.47 -2.00 -16.43
C HIS A 160 3.75 -2.13 -15.59
N ALA A 161 3.94 -3.32 -15.02
CA ALA A 161 5.14 -3.67 -14.28
C ALA A 161 6.36 -3.74 -15.21
N ILE A 162 7.43 -3.08 -14.81
CA ILE A 162 8.73 -3.04 -15.50
C ILE A 162 9.81 -3.50 -14.52
N GLN A 163 10.41 -4.65 -14.80
CA GLN A 163 11.48 -5.22 -13.98
C GLN A 163 12.78 -4.43 -14.17
N VAL A 164 13.37 -3.99 -13.05
CA VAL A 164 14.75 -3.47 -13.02
C VAL A 164 15.72 -4.65 -13.11
N THR A 165 16.92 -4.40 -13.61
CA THR A 165 18.00 -5.40 -13.72
C THR A 165 19.27 -4.87 -13.08
N GLY A 166 20.09 -5.77 -12.54
CA GLY A 166 21.35 -5.43 -11.90
C GLY A 166 21.21 -4.99 -10.44
N GLU A 167 20.05 -5.22 -9.81
CA GLU A 167 19.80 -4.89 -8.40
C GLU A 167 20.74 -5.62 -7.44
N ASP A 168 21.23 -6.80 -7.83
CA ASP A 168 22.19 -7.62 -7.08
C ASP A 168 23.54 -6.90 -6.87
N GLN A 169 23.90 -5.98 -7.76
CA GLN A 169 25.11 -5.15 -7.65
C GLN A 169 24.90 -3.94 -6.72
N HIS A 170 23.66 -3.71 -6.26
CA HIS A 170 23.24 -2.53 -5.50
C HIS A 170 22.54 -2.90 -4.19
N LEU A 171 22.80 -4.10 -3.64
CA LEU A 171 22.17 -4.59 -2.41
C LEU A 171 22.44 -3.67 -1.20
N ASP A 172 23.60 -3.03 -1.12
CA ASP A 172 23.92 -2.11 -0.02
C ASP A 172 22.98 -0.91 0.00
N THR A 173 22.79 -0.24 -1.14
CA THR A 173 21.81 0.86 -1.30
C THR A 173 20.37 0.36 -1.07
N LEU A 174 20.02 -0.81 -1.63
CA LEU A 174 18.67 -1.35 -1.52
C LEU A 174 18.30 -1.79 -0.10
N SER A 175 19.29 -2.10 0.74
CA SER A 175 19.08 -2.54 2.12
C SER A 175 18.34 -1.50 2.98
N ALA A 176 18.50 -0.21 2.68
CA ALA A 176 17.81 0.89 3.37
C ALA A 176 16.28 0.89 3.15
N TRP A 177 15.83 0.25 2.07
CA TRP A 177 14.42 0.20 1.64
C TRP A 177 13.73 -1.11 2.01
N LEU A 178 14.47 -2.07 2.58
CA LEU A 178 13.90 -3.32 3.05
C LEU A 178 13.06 -3.08 4.30
N ARG A 179 11.78 -3.42 4.21
CA ARG A 179 10.83 -3.34 5.31
C ARG A 179 10.61 -4.72 5.94
N PRO A 180 10.29 -4.81 7.25
CA PRO A 180 9.90 -6.07 7.89
C PRO A 180 8.77 -6.80 7.16
N GLU A 181 7.86 -6.04 6.54
CA GLU A 181 6.73 -6.54 5.75
C GLU A 181 7.16 -7.12 4.40
N GLY A 182 8.41 -6.91 3.98
CA GLY A 182 9.01 -7.50 2.78
C GLY A 182 8.78 -6.70 1.49
N GLU A 183 7.98 -5.63 1.51
CA GLU A 183 7.82 -4.72 0.38
C GLU A 183 7.52 -3.28 0.82
N CYS A 184 7.86 -2.31 -0.03
CA CYS A 184 7.40 -0.93 0.12
C CYS A 184 7.37 -0.19 -1.23
N TRP A 185 6.54 0.83 -1.31
CA TRP A 185 6.58 1.79 -2.41
C TRP A 185 7.68 2.82 -2.22
N VAL A 186 8.32 3.24 -3.30
CA VAL A 186 9.28 4.34 -3.36
C VAL A 186 9.06 5.17 -4.63
N HIS A 187 9.46 6.43 -4.58
CA HIS A 187 9.78 7.20 -5.76
C HIS A 187 11.16 6.78 -6.26
N ALA A 188 11.25 6.46 -7.54
CA ALA A 188 12.50 6.30 -8.25
C ALA A 188 12.60 7.35 -9.36
N THR A 189 13.80 7.61 -9.85
CA THR A 189 14.06 8.49 -11.00
C THR A 189 14.75 7.72 -12.11
N LEU A 190 14.44 8.12 -13.35
CA LEU A 190 14.95 7.49 -14.57
C LEU A 190 15.92 8.44 -15.27
N HIS A 191 17.10 7.92 -15.60
CA HIS A 191 18.18 8.70 -16.21
C HIS A 191 18.72 7.98 -17.44
N GLU A 192 18.82 8.67 -18.56
CA GLU A 192 19.50 8.14 -19.74
C GLU A 192 21.01 8.15 -19.51
N VAL A 193 21.66 7.01 -19.70
CA VAL A 193 23.11 6.85 -19.60
C VAL A 193 23.63 6.12 -20.83
N VAL A 194 24.70 6.63 -21.44
CA VAL A 194 25.38 5.96 -22.54
C VAL A 194 26.40 4.97 -21.97
N GLN A 195 26.13 3.68 -22.10
CA GLN A 195 27.09 2.64 -21.78
C GLN A 195 28.00 2.39 -22.98
N GLN A 196 29.29 2.69 -22.81
CA GLN A 196 30.31 2.34 -23.79
C GLN A 196 30.83 0.94 -23.47
N THR A 197 30.66 0.03 -24.43
CA THR A 197 31.38 -1.24 -24.48
C THR A 197 32.55 -1.12 -25.44
N VAL A 198 33.48 -2.07 -25.36
CA VAL A 198 34.65 -2.15 -26.27
C VAL A 198 34.25 -2.19 -27.75
N ARG A 199 33.00 -2.56 -28.08
CA ARG A 199 32.51 -2.75 -29.45
C ARG A 199 31.37 -1.80 -29.88
N ALA A 200 30.69 -1.13 -28.95
CA ALA A 200 29.54 -0.26 -29.24
C ALA A 200 29.16 0.63 -28.04
N SER A 201 28.58 1.79 -28.30
CA SER A 201 27.84 2.57 -27.31
C SER A 201 26.34 2.24 -27.39
N ARG A 202 25.68 2.16 -26.23
CA ARG A 202 24.22 2.00 -26.17
C ARG A 202 23.63 2.86 -25.07
N ALA A 203 22.58 3.62 -25.40
CA ALA A 203 21.79 4.33 -24.42
C ALA A 203 20.94 3.32 -23.62
N VAL A 204 21.03 3.40 -22.30
CA VAL A 204 20.24 2.60 -21.37
C VAL A 204 19.64 3.52 -20.31
N VAL A 205 18.56 3.07 -19.69
CA VAL A 205 17.93 3.80 -18.59
C VAL A 205 18.46 3.26 -17.27
N GLU A 206 19.17 4.12 -16.54
CA GLU A 206 19.57 3.89 -15.16
C GLU A 206 18.41 4.28 -14.23
N VAL A 207 18.20 3.48 -13.19
CA VAL A 207 17.17 3.72 -12.17
C VAL A 207 17.86 4.12 -10.87
N ARG A 208 17.38 5.20 -10.26
CA ARG A 208 17.89 5.70 -8.99
C ARG A 208 16.80 5.84 -7.94
N ILE A 209 17.13 5.58 -6.68
CA ILE A 209 16.32 5.93 -5.51
C ILE A 209 17.16 6.89 -4.67
N ASP A 210 16.60 8.05 -4.33
CA ASP A 210 17.30 9.11 -3.58
C ASP A 210 18.68 9.46 -4.18
N GLU A 211 18.74 9.59 -5.51
CA GLU A 211 19.94 9.86 -6.32
C GLU A 211 20.99 8.73 -6.37
N GLU A 212 20.80 7.63 -5.64
CA GLU A 212 21.67 6.47 -5.70
C GLU A 212 21.20 5.47 -6.76
N ARG A 213 22.13 4.96 -7.58
CA ARG A 213 21.85 3.95 -8.59
C ARG A 213 21.48 2.62 -7.94
N ILE A 214 20.33 2.07 -8.34
CA ILE A 214 19.84 0.77 -7.86
C ILE A 214 19.74 -0.31 -8.95
N GLY A 215 20.04 0.07 -10.19
CA GLY A 215 20.01 -0.84 -11.34
C GLY A 215 19.74 -0.09 -12.63
N GLN A 216 19.31 -0.84 -13.64
CA GLN A 216 18.99 -0.33 -14.97
C GLN A 216 17.86 -1.12 -15.62
N LEU A 217 17.20 -0.53 -16.60
CA LEU A 217 16.22 -1.24 -17.42
C LEU A 217 16.91 -2.11 -18.47
N THR A 218 16.21 -3.15 -18.93
CA THR A 218 16.66 -3.93 -20.09
C THR A 218 16.84 -3.03 -21.31
N PRO A 219 17.69 -3.38 -22.29
CA PRO A 219 17.92 -2.50 -23.43
C PRO A 219 16.67 -2.25 -24.29
N LYS A 220 15.73 -3.22 -24.34
CA LYS A 220 14.44 -3.04 -25.01
C LYS A 220 13.60 -2.00 -24.27
N MET A 221 13.43 -2.18 -22.96
CA MET A 221 12.62 -1.27 -22.16
C MET A 221 13.24 0.13 -22.04
N SER A 222 14.58 0.22 -22.04
CA SER A 222 15.28 1.50 -22.13
C SER A 222 14.88 2.25 -23.41
N GLY A 223 14.85 1.58 -24.56
CA GLY A 223 14.41 2.18 -25.82
C GLY A 223 12.97 2.70 -25.78
N ASP A 224 12.07 1.99 -25.09
CA ASP A 224 10.66 2.40 -24.92
C ASP A 224 10.48 3.62 -23.96
N MET A 225 11.47 3.89 -23.10
CA MET A 225 11.40 4.93 -22.06
C MET A 225 12.22 6.19 -22.39
N ILE A 226 13.32 6.04 -23.13
CA ILE A 226 14.23 7.14 -23.49
C ILE A 226 13.50 8.33 -24.13
N PRO A 227 12.55 8.16 -25.08
CA PRO A 227 11.88 9.30 -25.69
C PRO A 227 11.18 10.21 -24.66
N THR A 228 10.53 9.60 -23.66
CA THR A 228 9.88 10.36 -22.56
C THR A 228 10.91 11.05 -21.67
N ILE A 229 12.01 10.36 -21.36
CA ILE A 229 13.08 10.90 -20.52
C ILE A 229 13.73 12.12 -21.18
N GLN A 230 14.05 12.01 -22.48
CA GLN A 230 14.61 13.11 -23.27
C GLN A 230 13.64 14.29 -23.35
N HIS A 231 12.37 14.02 -23.63
CA HIS A 231 11.33 15.06 -23.70
C HIS A 231 11.18 15.85 -22.39
N LEU A 232 11.27 15.19 -21.22
CA LEU A 232 11.23 15.87 -19.94
C LEU A 232 12.56 16.56 -19.59
N ALA A 233 13.69 15.97 -19.97
CA ALA A 233 15.01 16.57 -19.77
C ALA A 233 15.18 17.87 -20.55
N GLU A 234 14.62 17.97 -21.78
CA GLU A 234 14.53 19.22 -22.55
C GLU A 234 13.77 20.34 -21.82
N GLN A 235 12.96 19.99 -20.82
CA GLN A 235 12.18 20.90 -19.97
C GLN A 235 12.77 21.05 -18.56
N ASP A 236 14.05 20.70 -18.37
CA ASP A 236 14.72 20.67 -17.06
C ASP A 236 13.92 19.92 -15.98
N THR A 237 13.20 18.87 -16.39
CA THR A 237 12.31 18.08 -15.54
C THR A 237 12.79 16.65 -15.46
N ILE A 238 13.02 16.14 -14.24
CA ILE A 238 13.40 14.75 -14.02
C ILE A 238 12.18 13.83 -14.20
N THR A 239 12.41 12.68 -14.83
CA THR A 239 11.38 11.63 -14.95
C THR A 239 11.33 10.83 -13.65
N ALA A 240 10.27 11.02 -12.87
CA ALA A 240 10.01 10.24 -11.66
C ALA A 240 9.05 9.09 -11.95
N VAL A 241 9.15 7.99 -11.21
CA VAL A 241 8.31 6.81 -11.35
C VAL A 241 8.00 6.19 -9.99
N ARG A 242 6.86 5.51 -9.89
CA ARG A 242 6.53 4.68 -8.72
C ARG A 242 7.23 3.33 -8.86
N ALA A 243 7.92 2.90 -7.81
CA ALA A 243 8.58 1.60 -7.78
C ALA A 243 8.23 0.85 -6.50
N VAL A 244 8.15 -0.47 -6.57
CA VAL A 244 8.10 -1.36 -5.41
C VAL A 244 9.48 -1.95 -5.22
N VAL A 245 10.03 -1.78 -4.02
CA VAL A 245 11.18 -2.55 -3.56
C VAL A 245 10.63 -3.74 -2.79
N LYS A 246 10.97 -4.95 -3.21
CA LYS A 246 10.50 -6.19 -2.59
C LYS A 246 11.67 -7.11 -2.30
N GLY A 247 11.66 -7.72 -1.13
CA GLY A 247 12.59 -8.78 -0.79
C GLY A 247 13.17 -8.65 0.60
N ASN A 248 14.38 -9.17 0.76
CA ASN A 248 15.10 -9.24 2.02
C ASN A 248 16.60 -9.09 1.78
N ARG A 249 17.39 -9.26 2.85
CA ARG A 249 18.86 -9.12 2.81
C ARG A 249 19.58 -10.13 1.89
N ILE A 250 18.88 -11.16 1.42
CA ILE A 250 19.42 -12.21 0.53
C ILE A 250 19.08 -11.90 -0.93
N LYS A 251 17.84 -11.50 -1.20
CA LYS A 251 17.35 -11.21 -2.55
C LYS A 251 16.44 -9.99 -2.52
N THR A 252 16.77 -9.00 -3.33
CA THR A 252 15.94 -7.80 -3.53
C THR A 252 15.58 -7.68 -5.00
N GLU A 253 14.33 -7.32 -5.27
CA GLU A 253 13.78 -7.07 -6.60
C GLU A 253 13.19 -5.66 -6.61
N VAL A 254 13.39 -4.92 -7.70
CA VAL A 254 12.76 -3.62 -7.89
C VAL A 254 11.88 -3.66 -9.14
N VAL A 255 10.61 -3.27 -8.96
CA VAL A 255 9.61 -3.24 -10.03
C VAL A 255 9.05 -1.84 -10.17
N LEU A 256 9.18 -1.25 -11.35
CA LEU A 256 8.58 0.04 -11.67
C LEU A 256 7.17 -0.15 -12.22
N TYR A 257 6.31 0.84 -12.01
CA TYR A 257 4.96 0.85 -12.58
C TYR A 257 4.74 2.16 -13.34
N ALA A 258 4.80 2.08 -14.67
CA ALA A 258 4.71 3.25 -15.55
C ALA A 258 4.07 2.92 -16.89
N LEU A 259 3.42 3.92 -17.48
CA LEU A 259 3.14 3.93 -18.91
C LEU A 259 4.44 4.19 -19.70
N ARG A 260 4.58 3.47 -20.82
CA ARG A 260 5.69 3.64 -21.77
C ARG A 260 5.43 4.83 -22.68
N ALA A 261 6.45 5.28 -23.42
CA ALA A 261 6.34 6.48 -24.26
C ALA A 261 5.13 6.48 -25.22
N HIS A 262 4.83 5.34 -25.84
CA HIS A 262 3.71 5.20 -26.79
C HIS A 262 2.33 5.01 -26.13
N GLU A 263 2.28 4.84 -24.81
CA GLU A 263 1.05 4.67 -24.03
C GLU A 263 0.65 5.97 -23.32
N LEU A 264 1.53 6.97 -23.30
CA LEU A 264 1.27 8.25 -22.65
C LEU A 264 0.22 9.04 -23.42
N PRO A 265 -0.81 9.57 -22.74
CA PRO A 265 -1.80 10.42 -23.40
C PRO A 265 -1.19 11.80 -23.72
N ASP A 266 -1.57 12.39 -24.85
CA ASP A 266 -1.10 13.72 -25.28
C ASP A 266 -1.31 14.79 -24.21
N THR A 267 -2.45 14.71 -23.51
CA THR A 267 -2.77 15.61 -22.38
C THR A 267 -1.72 15.62 -21.27
N TRP A 268 -1.02 14.51 -21.04
CA TRP A 268 0.05 14.43 -20.05
C TRP A 268 1.38 15.02 -20.57
N LEU A 269 1.65 14.87 -21.87
CA LEU A 269 2.82 15.46 -22.53
C LEU A 269 2.71 16.99 -22.52
N ASP A 270 1.54 17.52 -22.89
CA ASP A 270 1.27 18.96 -23.00
C ASP A 270 1.13 19.68 -21.65
N ALA A 271 0.80 18.94 -20.59
CA ALA A 271 0.63 19.51 -19.26
C ALA A 271 1.96 20.06 -18.73
N ARG A 272 2.25 21.34 -18.95
CA ARG A 272 3.41 22.00 -18.30
C ARG A 272 3.32 21.79 -16.80
N THR A 273 4.44 21.39 -16.19
CA THR A 273 4.55 21.08 -14.77
C THR A 273 3.99 22.25 -13.97
N SER A 274 2.72 22.16 -13.55
CA SER A 274 2.16 23.22 -12.72
C SER A 274 2.96 23.21 -11.43
N THR A 275 3.41 24.38 -10.97
CA THR A 275 4.17 24.54 -9.73
C THR A 275 3.45 23.91 -8.52
N ARG A 276 2.15 23.62 -8.66
CA ARG A 276 1.32 22.89 -7.70
C ARG A 276 1.68 21.41 -7.57
N GLN A 277 2.09 20.72 -8.65
CA GLN A 277 2.57 19.33 -8.61
C GLN A 277 3.96 19.23 -7.98
N ALA A 278 4.84 20.19 -8.28
CA ALA A 278 6.20 20.24 -7.71
C ALA A 278 6.21 20.49 -6.18
N ARG A 279 5.23 21.24 -5.66
CA ARG A 279 5.10 21.50 -4.21
C ARG A 279 4.26 20.45 -3.47
N ALA A 280 3.49 19.66 -4.22
CA ALA A 280 2.74 18.51 -3.73
C ALA A 280 3.64 17.26 -3.68
N ALA A 281 4.85 17.40 -3.13
CA ALA A 281 5.71 16.26 -2.84
C ALA A 281 4.94 15.32 -1.92
N ALA A 282 4.61 14.13 -2.44
CA ALA A 282 3.90 13.11 -1.70
C ALA A 282 4.61 12.88 -0.35
N PRO A 283 3.86 12.80 0.76
CA PRO A 283 4.46 12.65 2.07
C PRO A 283 5.22 11.33 2.14
N ALA A 284 6.54 11.43 2.28
CA ALA A 284 7.36 10.29 2.66
C ALA A 284 6.96 9.88 4.07
N VAL A 285 6.66 8.61 4.26
CA VAL A 285 6.77 8.03 5.61
C VAL A 285 8.21 7.58 5.78
N ALA A 286 9.08 8.56 6.03
CA ALA A 286 10.36 8.27 6.64
C ALA A 286 10.07 7.58 7.98
N ALA A 287 10.64 6.38 8.16
CA ALA A 287 10.75 5.81 9.50
C ALA A 287 11.48 6.84 10.38
N PRO A 288 11.11 7.02 11.66
CA PRO A 288 11.86 7.90 12.53
C PRO A 288 13.34 7.46 12.49
N PRO A 289 14.31 8.40 12.51
CA PRO A 289 15.70 8.00 12.68
C PRO A 289 15.75 7.20 13.99
N THR A 290 16.13 5.93 13.90
CA THR A 290 16.53 5.17 15.07
C THR A 290 17.69 5.93 15.67
N SER A 291 17.40 6.70 16.72
CA SER A 291 18.40 7.37 17.54
C SER A 291 19.52 6.39 17.78
N SER A 292 20.73 6.82 17.44
CA SER A 292 21.97 6.09 17.69
C SER A 292 22.02 5.73 19.16
N ALA A 293 21.64 4.50 19.51
CA ALA A 293 21.85 3.95 20.82
C ALA A 293 23.34 3.59 20.89
N THR A 294 24.06 4.39 21.67
CA THR A 294 25.43 4.14 22.09
C THR A 294 25.61 2.69 22.52
N THR A 295 26.72 2.13 22.04
CA THR A 295 27.33 0.84 22.34
C THR A 295 27.01 0.31 23.75
N ALA A 296 26.19 -0.73 23.81
CA ALA A 296 26.20 -1.69 24.90
C ALA A 296 26.23 -3.08 24.24
N THR A 297 27.40 -3.70 24.25
CA THR A 297 27.65 -5.06 23.78
C THR A 297 26.77 -6.05 24.56
N PRO A 298 25.82 -6.77 23.95
CA PRO A 298 25.34 -8.00 24.52
C PRO A 298 26.26 -9.12 24.03
N SER A 299 26.86 -9.84 24.97
CA SER A 299 27.68 -11.02 24.71
C SER A 299 26.97 -11.98 23.76
N SER A 300 27.59 -12.26 22.61
CA SER A 300 27.17 -13.32 21.69
C SER A 300 27.21 -14.67 22.41
N GLU A 301 26.05 -15.24 22.68
CA GLU A 301 25.93 -16.71 22.76
C GLU A 301 26.03 -17.27 21.32
N PRO A 302 26.75 -18.39 21.13
CA PRO A 302 26.88 -19.00 19.81
C PRO A 302 25.52 -19.48 19.32
N ILE A 303 25.15 -19.03 18.12
CA ILE A 303 23.97 -19.45 17.37
C ILE A 303 24.02 -20.98 17.21
N PRO A 304 22.99 -21.75 17.62
CA PRO A 304 22.98 -23.19 17.44
C PRO A 304 22.98 -23.54 15.93
N PRO A 305 23.59 -24.68 15.55
CA PRO A 305 23.58 -25.16 14.17
C PRO A 305 22.14 -25.36 13.63
N PRO A 306 21.95 -25.38 12.31
CA PRO A 306 20.64 -25.66 11.70
C PRO A 306 20.05 -26.98 12.24
N PRO A 307 18.74 -27.06 12.49
CA PRO A 307 18.11 -28.23 13.09
C PRO A 307 18.13 -29.45 12.18
N THR A 308 18.32 -30.63 12.76
CA THR A 308 18.45 -31.93 12.06
C THR A 308 17.09 -32.46 11.59
N SER A 309 15.99 -32.13 12.28
CA SER A 309 14.63 -32.52 11.90
C SER A 309 13.56 -31.62 12.54
N PHE A 310 12.30 -31.75 12.11
CA PHE A 310 11.13 -31.12 12.75
C PHE A 310 10.24 -32.20 13.34
N ARG A 311 9.82 -32.03 14.60
CA ARG A 311 8.89 -32.94 15.29
C ARG A 311 7.54 -32.28 15.53
N PHE A 312 6.47 -33.06 15.43
CA PHE A 312 5.12 -32.60 15.72
C PHE A 312 4.94 -32.37 17.23
N ASN A 313 4.40 -31.21 17.60
CA ASN A 313 4.21 -30.74 18.97
C ASN A 313 2.71 -30.69 19.31
N PRO A 314 2.13 -31.76 19.88
CA PRO A 314 0.75 -31.73 20.34
C PRO A 314 0.62 -30.74 21.52
N PRO A 315 -0.51 -30.02 21.65
CA PRO A 315 -0.85 -29.27 22.85
C PRO A 315 -0.75 -30.12 24.12
N PRO A 316 -0.47 -29.53 25.30
CA PRO A 316 -0.28 -30.27 26.55
C PRO A 316 -1.48 -31.14 26.94
N ASP A 317 -2.68 -30.74 26.52
CA ASP A 317 -3.95 -31.41 26.84
C ASP A 317 -4.38 -32.46 25.79
N TRP A 318 -3.51 -32.80 24.83
CA TRP A 318 -3.75 -33.82 23.82
C TRP A 318 -3.06 -35.15 24.17
N PRO A 319 -3.57 -36.29 23.69
CA PRO A 319 -2.87 -37.57 23.85
C PRO A 319 -1.49 -37.51 23.15
N PRO A 320 -0.42 -37.97 23.81
CA PRO A 320 0.92 -37.94 23.23
C PRO A 320 1.01 -38.91 22.03
N PRO A 321 1.51 -38.45 20.87
CA PRO A 321 1.68 -39.32 19.71
C PRO A 321 2.84 -40.30 19.93
N PRO A 322 2.85 -41.45 19.24
CA PRO A 322 3.98 -42.37 19.25
C PRO A 322 5.29 -41.68 18.82
N PRO A 323 6.47 -42.14 19.31
CA PRO A 323 7.76 -41.58 18.89
C PRO A 323 7.92 -41.61 17.36
N GLY A 324 8.29 -40.47 16.76
CA GLY A 324 8.50 -40.34 15.32
C GLY A 324 7.21 -40.24 14.48
N TRP A 325 6.03 -40.17 15.10
CA TRP A 325 4.77 -39.99 14.37
C TRP A 325 4.59 -38.55 13.87
N THR A 326 4.14 -38.40 12.64
CA THR A 326 3.76 -37.11 12.02
C THR A 326 2.39 -37.23 11.37
N PRO A 327 1.54 -36.18 11.42
CA PRO A 327 0.22 -36.21 10.82
C PRO A 327 0.31 -36.41 9.29
N PRO A 328 -0.43 -37.37 8.69
CA PRO A 328 -0.49 -37.52 7.25
C PRO A 328 -1.26 -36.35 6.60
N SER A 329 -1.06 -36.14 5.30
CA SER A 329 -1.75 -35.09 4.54
C SER A 329 -3.27 -35.22 4.68
N GLY A 330 -3.94 -34.13 5.08
CA GLY A 330 -5.39 -34.09 5.30
C GLY A 330 -5.87 -34.55 6.68
N TRP A 331 -4.96 -34.92 7.59
CA TRP A 331 -5.29 -35.24 8.98
C TRP A 331 -5.84 -34.00 9.72
N GLN A 332 -6.89 -34.20 10.52
CA GLN A 332 -7.47 -33.19 11.40
C GLN A 332 -7.56 -33.76 12.81
N PRO A 333 -7.37 -32.92 13.85
CA PRO A 333 -7.56 -33.35 15.22
C PRO A 333 -9.01 -33.73 15.49
N ASP A 334 -9.20 -34.64 16.44
CA ASP A 334 -10.53 -35.05 16.86
C ASP A 334 -11.29 -33.84 17.42
N ALA A 335 -12.56 -33.69 17.04
CA ALA A 335 -13.39 -32.58 17.47
C ALA A 335 -13.65 -32.56 18.98
N SER A 336 -13.41 -33.68 19.67
CA SER A 336 -13.47 -33.79 21.14
C SER A 336 -12.23 -33.23 21.85
N TRP A 337 -11.16 -32.88 21.12
CA TRP A 337 -9.92 -32.37 21.72
C TRP A 337 -9.97 -30.85 21.94
N PRO A 338 -9.37 -30.33 23.02
CA PRO A 338 -9.29 -28.89 23.26
C PRO A 338 -8.56 -28.17 22.12
N ALA A 339 -9.00 -26.95 21.78
CA ALA A 339 -8.29 -26.11 20.82
C ALA A 339 -6.89 -25.75 21.33
N ALA A 340 -5.91 -25.69 20.43
CA ALA A 340 -4.56 -25.27 20.79
C ALA A 340 -4.52 -23.83 21.31
N PRO A 341 -3.64 -23.49 22.28
CA PRO A 341 -3.46 -22.13 22.76
C PRO A 341 -3.13 -21.14 21.63
N GLN A 342 -3.50 -19.87 21.81
CA GLN A 342 -3.18 -18.81 20.85
C GLN A 342 -1.66 -18.71 20.65
N GLY A 343 -1.19 -18.80 19.40
CA GLY A 343 0.24 -18.75 19.06
C GLY A 343 0.98 -20.09 19.17
N TRP A 344 0.27 -21.22 19.25
CA TRP A 344 0.90 -22.54 19.34
C TRP A 344 1.67 -22.95 18.07
N SER A 345 2.92 -23.38 18.26
CA SER A 345 3.75 -23.94 17.20
C SER A 345 3.61 -25.46 17.16
N TRP A 346 2.97 -25.95 16.10
CA TRP A 346 2.76 -27.39 15.82
C TRP A 346 4.03 -28.15 15.46
N TRP A 347 5.11 -27.44 15.15
CA TRP A 347 6.37 -28.01 14.73
C TRP A 347 7.50 -27.40 15.56
N VAL A 348 8.24 -28.25 16.27
CA VAL A 348 9.47 -27.82 16.96
C VAL A 348 10.65 -28.37 16.21
N ALA A 349 11.65 -27.53 16.00
CA ALA A 349 12.97 -27.96 15.56
C ALA A 349 13.54 -28.96 16.60
N SER A 350 14.10 -30.06 16.10
CA SER A 350 14.81 -31.06 16.89
C SER A 350 16.27 -31.10 16.43
N TRP A 351 17.16 -31.11 17.41
CA TRP A 351 18.59 -31.32 17.26
C TRP A 351 18.86 -32.62 18.01
N ASP A 352 18.96 -33.74 17.29
CA ASP A 352 19.43 -35.01 17.87
C ASP A 352 20.94 -34.98 18.12
#